data_AF-L1PUV7-F1
#
_entry.id   AF-L1PUV7-F1
#
_cell.length_a   1.000
_cell.length_b   1.000
_cell.length_c   1.000
_cell.angle_alpha   90.00
_cell.angle_beta   90.00
_cell.angle_gamma   90.00
#
_symmetry.space_group_name_H-M   'P 1'
#
loop_
_entity.id
_entity.type
_entity.pdbx_description
1 polymer ?
#
loop_
_entity_poly.entity_id
_entity_poly.type
_entity_poly.pdbx_seq_one_letter_code
_entity_poly.pdbx_strand_id
1 'polypeptide(L)'
;MEDKTLIKKRIDWFCKNKINAFSPTISPAPKSVGHNEIESLYEGLRWFFDRDIKEILIQKKYMGSYCDIYLHKNLEDSYLVSRNGYKINHLDRSQWVPALTQLHAKFSWDNTTIRIIQSELMPWSALGKGLITNEFSAYYISHQIHCDYLQQSDLYEKINAIRQKPEYLAFVADAKVLSGKELKDKYPTHIIRQYQSIRDMKLLDLPHYEKNIALFKRQLDIFGKDATVYFKPFNILKEIYDDGTEYFVNDNLSFARINSDEFLHYTFTDTADFEAKYPEIRAWVDQMNANDEGGVVIKPRKAFIQGIPPAFKVRNNDYLTLIYGVDFQDRLEEQIAKRNIKGKLKCSINDWAINVKLLQTPYNEIHEENYEFKNLVLDRILGEEVENQLDSRL
;
A
#
# COMPACT_ATOMS: atom_id res chain seq x y z
N MET A 1 22.25 -14.98 4.03
CA MET A 1 23.30 -14.48 3.12
C MET A 1 22.76 -14.68 1.73
N GLU A 2 22.30 -13.62 1.07
CA GLU A 2 21.96 -13.70 -0.35
C GLU A 2 23.16 -14.20 -1.17
N ASP A 3 22.87 -14.94 -2.22
CA ASP A 3 23.88 -15.35 -3.18
C ASP A 3 24.41 -14.10 -3.89
N LYS A 4 25.64 -13.70 -3.54
CA LYS A 4 26.36 -12.56 -4.15
C LYS A 4 26.35 -12.62 -5.67
N THR A 5 26.31 -13.82 -6.24
CA THR A 5 26.26 -14.05 -7.69
C THR A 5 24.92 -13.59 -8.28
N LEU A 6 23.81 -13.82 -7.58
CA LEU A 6 22.48 -13.38 -8.00
C LEU A 6 22.34 -11.86 -7.90
N ILE A 7 22.83 -11.26 -6.80
CA ILE A 7 22.85 -9.79 -6.65
C ILE A 7 23.63 -9.15 -7.79
N LYS A 8 24.85 -9.66 -8.08
CA LYS A 8 25.66 -9.14 -9.18
C LYS A 8 24.93 -9.23 -10.52
N LYS A 9 24.30 -10.37 -10.82
CA LYS A 9 23.49 -10.54 -12.05
C LYS A 9 22.33 -9.55 -12.11
N ARG A 10 21.64 -9.29 -11.00
CA ARG A 10 20.54 -8.32 -10.92
C ARG A 10 21.04 -6.90 -11.21
N ILE A 11 22.17 -6.50 -10.61
CA ILE A 11 22.80 -5.19 -10.84
C ILE A 11 23.24 -5.04 -12.29
N ASP A 12 23.95 -6.04 -12.83
CA ASP A 12 24.41 -6.03 -14.23
C ASP A 12 23.21 -5.93 -15.19
N TRP A 13 22.11 -6.64 -14.88
CA TRP A 13 20.86 -6.58 -15.63
C TRP A 13 20.23 -5.18 -15.55
N PHE A 14 20.18 -4.56 -14.37
CA PHE A 14 19.66 -3.20 -14.17
C PHE A 14 20.44 -2.18 -15.02
N CYS A 15 21.77 -2.28 -15.04
CA CYS A 15 22.66 -1.43 -15.83
C CYS A 15 22.43 -1.62 -17.34
N LYS A 16 22.43 -2.88 -17.83
CA LYS A 16 22.17 -3.20 -19.26
C LYS A 16 20.85 -2.67 -19.76
N ASN A 17 19.85 -2.62 -18.87
CA ASN A 17 18.52 -2.19 -19.21
C ASN A 17 18.29 -0.69 -19.11
N LYS A 18 19.34 0.10 -18.82
CA LYS A 18 19.32 1.57 -18.76
C LYS A 18 18.28 2.12 -17.76
N ILE A 19 18.03 1.38 -16.68
CA ILE A 19 17.12 1.82 -15.63
C ILE A 19 17.83 2.88 -14.78
N ASN A 20 17.20 4.03 -14.58
CA ASN A 20 17.77 5.22 -13.92
C ASN A 20 17.04 5.60 -12.61
N ALA A 21 16.00 4.84 -12.23
CA ALA A 21 15.22 5.06 -11.02
C ALA A 21 14.86 3.73 -10.34
N PHE A 22 14.67 3.75 -9.03
CA PHE A 22 14.21 2.64 -8.21
C PHE A 22 13.21 3.16 -7.18
N SER A 23 12.00 2.63 -7.22
CA SER A 23 10.89 3.08 -6.38
C SER A 23 11.22 3.06 -4.88
N PRO A 24 10.87 4.12 -4.13
CA PRO A 24 10.92 4.07 -2.68
C PRO A 24 9.74 3.30 -2.12
N THR A 25 9.94 2.72 -0.94
CA THR A 25 8.77 2.36 -0.15
C THR A 25 8.05 3.60 0.35
N ILE A 26 6.72 3.54 0.45
CA ILE A 26 5.92 4.64 0.99
C ILE A 26 5.44 4.23 2.38
N SER A 27 5.76 5.03 3.38
CA SER A 27 5.21 4.84 4.73
C SER A 27 3.74 5.23 4.77
N PRO A 28 2.91 4.54 5.57
CA PRO A 28 1.66 5.12 6.04
C PRO A 28 1.89 6.38 6.86
N ALA A 29 0.89 7.26 6.87
CA ALA A 29 0.85 8.37 7.80
C ALA A 29 0.88 7.87 9.26
N PRO A 30 1.38 8.68 10.21
CA PRO A 30 1.30 8.33 11.62
C PRO A 30 -0.15 8.08 12.06
N LYS A 31 -0.32 7.21 13.05
CA LYS A 31 -1.62 6.87 13.63
C LYS A 31 -2.08 7.96 14.61
N SER A 32 -3.39 8.14 14.75
CA SER A 32 -4.01 8.93 15.81
C SER A 32 -4.89 8.05 16.67
N VAL A 33 -4.47 7.81 17.92
CA VAL A 33 -5.29 7.07 18.90
C VAL A 33 -6.52 7.89 19.28
N GLY A 34 -6.37 9.21 19.44
CA GLY A 34 -7.47 10.11 19.81
C GLY A 34 -8.57 10.18 18.74
N HIS A 35 -8.23 10.04 17.46
CA HIS A 35 -9.19 10.03 16.36
C HIS A 35 -9.58 8.62 15.90
N ASN A 36 -9.05 7.58 16.55
CA ASN A 36 -9.25 6.18 16.17
C ASN A 36 -8.86 5.89 14.71
N GLU A 37 -7.73 6.45 14.25
CA GLU A 37 -7.22 6.32 12.89
C GLU A 37 -5.88 5.59 12.87
N ILE A 38 -5.81 4.42 12.21
CA ILE A 38 -4.56 3.66 12.03
C ILE A 38 -3.58 4.29 11.04
N GLU A 39 -4.13 5.11 10.13
CA GLU A 39 -3.43 5.98 9.18
C GLU A 39 -4.15 7.33 9.22
N SER A 40 -3.60 8.30 9.95
CA SER A 40 -4.29 9.57 10.16
C SER A 40 -3.89 10.60 9.10
N LEU A 41 -4.89 11.15 8.41
CA LEU A 41 -4.69 12.27 7.50
C LEU A 41 -4.13 13.48 8.25
N TYR A 42 -4.68 13.78 9.43
CA TYR A 42 -4.25 14.90 10.26
C TYR A 42 -2.78 14.76 10.63
N GLU A 43 -2.40 13.62 11.22
CA GLU A 43 -1.02 13.40 11.67
C GLU A 43 -0.02 13.37 10.50
N GLY A 44 -0.43 12.88 9.33
CA GLY A 44 0.41 12.90 8.13
C GLY A 44 0.70 14.33 7.64
N LEU A 45 -0.32 15.18 7.58
CA LEU A 45 -0.17 16.59 7.22
C LEU A 45 0.64 17.35 8.28
N ARG A 46 0.31 17.12 9.57
CA ARG A 46 0.97 17.72 10.72
C ARG A 46 2.45 17.37 10.77
N TRP A 47 2.81 16.13 10.45
CA TRP A 47 4.20 15.67 10.43
C TRP A 47 5.07 16.49 9.47
N PHE A 48 4.55 16.83 8.28
CA PHE A 48 5.22 17.69 7.31
C PHE A 48 5.26 19.15 7.80
N PHE A 49 4.13 19.66 8.28
CA PHE A 49 4.01 21.03 8.79
C PHE A 49 5.01 21.32 9.92
N ASP A 50 5.11 20.43 10.91
CA ASP A 50 6.04 20.58 12.06
C ASP A 50 7.52 20.51 11.65
N ARG A 51 7.82 20.11 10.40
CA ARG A 51 9.16 20.09 9.80
C ARG A 51 9.38 21.22 8.81
N ASP A 52 8.55 22.26 8.89
CA ASP A 52 8.58 23.44 8.02
C ASP A 52 8.32 23.11 6.54
N ILE A 53 7.69 21.97 6.26
CA ILE A 53 7.23 21.60 4.93
C ILE A 53 5.78 22.04 4.78
N LYS A 54 5.63 23.29 4.35
CA LYS A 54 4.36 24.03 4.36
C LYS A 54 3.58 23.97 3.05
N GLU A 55 4.20 23.55 1.95
CA GLU A 55 3.56 23.42 0.65
C GLU A 55 3.45 21.94 0.27
N ILE A 56 2.22 21.46 0.12
CA ILE A 56 1.91 20.04 -0.05
C ILE A 56 0.93 19.79 -1.18
N LEU A 57 0.94 18.55 -1.68
CA LEU A 57 -0.08 18.02 -2.56
C LEU A 57 -0.75 16.81 -1.91
N ILE A 58 -2.03 16.62 -2.22
CA ILE A 58 -2.78 15.41 -1.86
C ILE A 58 -3.36 14.84 -3.15
N GLN A 59 -2.91 13.65 -3.52
CA GLN A 59 -3.33 12.96 -4.73
C GLN A 59 -4.13 11.70 -4.37
N LYS A 60 -5.02 11.27 -5.28
CA LYS A 60 -5.69 9.97 -5.16
C LYS A 60 -4.65 8.86 -5.14
N LYS A 61 -4.85 7.87 -4.27
CA LYS A 61 -4.03 6.66 -4.25
C LYS A 61 -4.68 5.61 -5.14
N TYR A 62 -4.22 5.53 -6.39
CA TYR A 62 -4.67 4.50 -7.31
C TYR A 62 -4.33 3.09 -6.81
N MET A 63 -5.18 2.14 -7.18
CA MET A 63 -5.10 0.74 -6.81
C MET A 63 -4.66 -0.10 -8.01
N GLY A 64 -3.37 -0.04 -8.31
CA GLY A 64 -2.77 -0.78 -9.40
C GLY A 64 -1.41 -1.35 -9.00
N SER A 65 -0.46 -1.26 -9.92
CA SER A 65 0.93 -1.58 -9.67
C SER A 65 1.83 -0.40 -10.03
N TYR A 66 2.74 -0.02 -9.13
CA TYR A 66 3.74 0.99 -9.45
C TYR A 66 4.52 0.61 -10.71
N CYS A 67 4.67 1.58 -11.61
CA CYS A 67 5.40 1.45 -12.87
C CYS A 67 6.09 2.76 -13.21
N ASP A 68 7.41 2.71 -13.42
CA ASP A 68 8.13 3.79 -14.09
C ASP A 68 8.03 3.61 -15.61
N ILE A 69 7.47 4.61 -16.27
CA ILE A 69 7.38 4.70 -17.73
C ILE A 69 8.62 5.44 -18.21
N TYR A 70 9.46 4.78 -18.99
CA TYR A 70 10.50 5.42 -19.79
C TYR A 70 9.85 5.75 -21.13
N LEU A 71 9.29 6.96 -21.22
CA LEU A 71 8.53 7.40 -22.38
C LEU A 71 9.49 8.03 -23.38
N HIS A 72 9.70 7.32 -24.50
CA HIS A 72 10.60 7.76 -25.56
C HIS A 72 9.87 8.66 -26.57
N LYS A 73 10.63 9.54 -27.23
CA LYS A 73 10.17 10.36 -28.37
C LYS A 73 9.55 9.50 -29.45
N ASN A 74 10.23 8.43 -29.85
CA ASN A 74 9.60 7.34 -30.57
C ASN A 74 8.86 6.44 -29.58
N LEU A 75 7.53 6.48 -29.62
CA LEU A 75 6.69 5.79 -28.64
C LEU A 75 6.98 4.28 -28.57
N GLU A 76 7.32 3.65 -29.70
CA GLU A 76 7.65 2.23 -29.79
C GLU A 76 8.95 1.85 -29.06
N ASP A 77 9.85 2.80 -28.78
CA ASP A 77 11.06 2.51 -28.02
C ASP A 77 10.83 2.55 -26.50
N SER A 78 9.62 2.95 -26.08
CA SER A 78 9.28 3.05 -24.66
C SER A 78 9.33 1.69 -23.97
N TYR A 79 9.58 1.73 -22.66
CA TYR A 79 9.55 0.54 -21.81
C TYR A 79 9.09 0.89 -20.39
N LEU A 80 8.69 -0.15 -19.68
CA LEU A 80 8.09 -0.06 -18.35
C LEU A 80 9.00 -0.73 -17.33
N VAL A 81 9.15 -0.17 -16.14
CA VAL A 81 9.94 -0.71 -15.04
C VAL A 81 9.09 -0.84 -13.78
N SER A 82 9.12 -2.00 -13.14
CA SER A 82 8.37 -2.29 -11.91
C SER A 82 8.98 -1.63 -10.68
N ARG A 83 8.24 -1.67 -9.56
CA ARG A 83 8.69 -1.15 -8.25
C ARG A 83 10.10 -1.59 -7.85
N ASN A 84 10.51 -2.81 -8.22
CA ASN A 84 11.75 -3.43 -7.73
C ASN A 84 12.90 -3.35 -8.76
N GLY A 85 12.76 -2.49 -9.79
CA GLY A 85 13.83 -2.25 -10.76
C GLY A 85 13.92 -3.29 -11.88
N TYR A 86 12.82 -3.93 -12.27
CA TYR A 86 12.78 -4.87 -13.39
C TYR A 86 11.91 -4.35 -14.53
N LYS A 87 12.34 -4.53 -15.77
CA LYS A 87 11.49 -4.25 -16.94
C LYS A 87 10.28 -5.18 -16.94
N ILE A 88 9.12 -4.62 -17.21
CA ILE A 88 7.86 -5.35 -17.32
C ILE A 88 7.73 -5.86 -18.76
N ASN A 89 8.24 -7.08 -19.00
CA ASN A 89 8.27 -7.68 -20.35
C ASN A 89 7.14 -8.66 -20.63
N HIS A 90 6.36 -9.05 -19.63
CA HIS A 90 5.30 -10.05 -19.76
C HIS A 90 3.94 -9.46 -20.10
N LEU A 91 3.83 -8.13 -20.16
CA LEU A 91 2.65 -7.45 -20.70
C LEU A 91 2.73 -7.35 -22.21
N ASP A 92 1.62 -7.64 -22.88
CA ASP A 92 1.51 -7.51 -24.32
C ASP A 92 1.69 -6.05 -24.75
N ARG A 93 2.78 -5.80 -25.50
CA ARG A 93 3.13 -4.47 -26.02
C ARG A 93 2.03 -3.88 -26.89
N SER A 94 1.31 -4.71 -27.63
CA SER A 94 0.21 -4.26 -28.48
C SER A 94 -0.96 -3.68 -27.68
N GLN A 95 -1.03 -3.96 -26.37
CA GLN A 95 -2.07 -3.44 -25.47
C GLN A 95 -1.61 -2.17 -24.72
N TRP A 96 -0.41 -2.16 -24.17
CA TRP A 96 0.02 -1.05 -23.31
C TRP A 96 0.66 0.12 -24.07
N VAL A 97 1.30 -0.10 -25.23
CA VAL A 97 1.88 0.99 -26.03
C VAL A 97 0.79 1.97 -26.49
N PRO A 98 -0.35 1.52 -27.06
CA PRO A 98 -1.44 2.44 -27.41
C PRO A 98 -2.04 3.19 -26.22
N ALA A 99 -2.01 2.59 -25.02
CA ALA A 99 -2.49 3.23 -23.79
C ALA A 99 -1.60 4.42 -23.36
N LEU A 100 -0.37 4.53 -23.86
CA LEU A 100 0.52 5.67 -23.63
C LEU A 100 0.33 6.81 -24.63
N THR A 101 -0.39 6.62 -25.73
CA THR A 101 -0.54 7.62 -26.80
C THR A 101 -1.08 8.96 -26.28
N GLN A 102 -2.09 8.92 -25.40
CA GLN A 102 -2.65 10.14 -24.83
C GLN A 102 -1.66 10.88 -23.92
N LEU A 103 -0.85 10.15 -23.16
CA LEU A 103 0.22 10.74 -22.34
C LEU A 103 1.33 11.33 -23.23
N HIS A 104 1.72 10.60 -24.27
CA HIS A 104 2.76 11.01 -25.23
C HIS A 104 2.37 12.31 -25.94
N ALA A 105 1.11 12.43 -26.35
CA ALA A 105 0.57 13.62 -27.01
C ALA A 105 0.46 14.86 -26.11
N LYS A 106 0.58 14.74 -24.78
CA LYS A 106 0.60 15.89 -23.85
C LYS A 106 1.89 16.70 -23.93
N PHE A 107 2.93 16.18 -24.59
CA PHE A 107 4.24 16.81 -24.62
C PHE A 107 4.62 17.28 -26.03
N SER A 108 5.33 18.41 -26.11
CA SER A 108 6.24 18.63 -27.23
C SER A 108 7.47 17.74 -27.04
N TRP A 109 7.89 17.12 -28.15
CA TRP A 109 9.10 16.32 -28.21
C TRP A 109 10.26 17.05 -28.91
N ASP A 110 10.09 18.35 -29.14
CA ASP A 110 11.18 19.20 -29.63
C ASP A 110 12.30 19.17 -28.60
N ASN A 111 13.50 18.77 -29.04
CA ASN A 111 14.70 18.64 -28.22
C ASN A 111 14.62 17.66 -27.03
N THR A 112 13.57 16.85 -26.87
CA THR A 112 13.46 15.87 -25.77
C THR A 112 13.46 14.45 -26.29
N THR A 113 14.39 13.61 -25.83
CA THR A 113 14.49 12.21 -26.24
C THR A 113 13.66 11.29 -25.35
N ILE A 114 13.72 11.46 -24.02
CA ILE A 114 13.08 10.56 -23.04
C ILE A 114 12.50 11.38 -21.89
N ARG A 115 11.35 10.95 -21.36
CA ARG A 115 10.82 11.37 -20.07
C ARG A 115 10.63 10.16 -19.16
N ILE A 116 11.21 10.21 -17.96
CA ILE A 116 11.02 9.18 -16.94
C ILE A 116 9.86 9.63 -16.05
N ILE A 117 8.76 8.89 -16.10
CA ILE A 117 7.48 9.26 -15.49
C ILE A 117 7.01 8.14 -14.56
N GLN A 118 6.76 8.46 -13.30
CA GLN A 118 6.16 7.53 -12.35
C GLN A 118 4.65 7.44 -12.61
N SER A 119 4.13 6.22 -12.65
CA SER A 119 2.73 5.93 -12.88
C SER A 119 2.25 4.77 -12.03
N GLU A 120 0.94 4.73 -11.79
CA GLU A 120 0.28 3.48 -11.47
C GLU A 120 -0.15 2.81 -12.78
N LEU A 121 0.24 1.56 -12.98
CA LEU A 121 -0.27 0.68 -14.02
C LEU A 121 -1.57 0.03 -13.52
N MET A 122 -2.63 0.19 -14.29
CA MET A 122 -3.98 -0.25 -13.94
C MET A 122 -4.49 -1.28 -14.95
N PRO A 123 -5.43 -2.16 -14.55
CA PRO A 123 -5.87 -2.42 -13.16
C PRO A 123 -4.83 -3.23 -12.37
N TRP A 124 -5.04 -3.40 -11.06
CA TRP A 124 -4.18 -4.23 -10.21
C TRP A 124 -4.00 -5.64 -10.77
N SER A 125 -5.03 -6.23 -11.37
CA SER A 125 -4.95 -7.58 -11.94
C SER A 125 -3.95 -7.72 -13.10
N ALA A 126 -3.56 -6.62 -13.77
CA ALA A 126 -2.58 -6.66 -14.86
C ALA A 126 -1.26 -7.32 -14.44
N LEU A 127 -0.79 -7.09 -13.22
CA LEU A 127 0.38 -7.75 -12.63
C LEU A 127 0.03 -8.63 -11.42
N GLY A 128 -1.14 -8.41 -10.80
CA GLY A 128 -1.53 -9.00 -9.52
C GLY A 128 -2.51 -10.17 -9.61
N LYS A 129 -2.92 -10.62 -10.80
CA LYS A 129 -4.00 -11.63 -10.96
C LYS A 129 -3.82 -12.91 -10.14
N GLY A 130 -2.59 -13.44 -10.10
CA GLY A 130 -2.27 -14.63 -9.31
C GLY A 130 -2.45 -14.39 -7.81
N LEU A 131 -1.95 -13.25 -7.30
CA LEU A 131 -2.08 -12.87 -5.90
C LEU A 131 -3.56 -12.67 -5.51
N ILE A 132 -4.33 -11.98 -6.35
CA ILE A 132 -5.77 -11.77 -6.17
C ILE A 132 -6.49 -13.12 -6.03
N THR A 133 -6.24 -14.03 -6.98
CA THR A 133 -6.93 -15.32 -7.03
C THR A 133 -6.52 -16.22 -5.85
N ASN A 134 -5.22 -16.32 -5.58
CA ASN A 134 -4.70 -17.31 -4.64
C ASN A 134 -4.86 -16.90 -3.18
N GLU A 135 -4.78 -15.60 -2.88
CA GLU A 135 -4.81 -15.12 -1.49
C GLU A 135 -6.15 -14.45 -1.16
N PHE A 136 -6.54 -13.42 -1.91
CA PHE A 136 -7.70 -12.59 -1.57
C PHE A 136 -9.03 -13.31 -1.83
N SER A 137 -9.17 -13.93 -3.00
CA SER A 137 -10.39 -14.70 -3.33
C SER A 137 -10.51 -15.94 -2.44
N ALA A 138 -9.40 -16.64 -2.17
CA ALA A 138 -9.41 -17.80 -1.29
C ALA A 138 -9.79 -17.44 0.15
N TYR A 139 -9.25 -16.33 0.68
CA TYR A 139 -9.62 -15.80 2.00
C TYR A 139 -11.10 -15.47 2.07
N TYR A 140 -11.63 -14.72 1.09
CA TYR A 140 -13.05 -14.40 0.99
C TYR A 140 -13.94 -15.65 1.00
N ILE A 141 -13.66 -16.61 0.10
CA ILE A 141 -14.46 -17.84 -0.03
C ILE A 141 -14.46 -18.63 1.27
N SER A 142 -13.31 -18.71 1.96
CA SER A 142 -13.20 -19.42 3.23
C SER A 142 -14.13 -18.84 4.30
N HIS A 143 -14.17 -17.51 4.42
CA HIS A 143 -15.05 -16.83 5.37
C HIS A 143 -16.53 -16.95 4.98
N GLN A 144 -16.85 -16.88 3.69
CA GLN A 144 -18.22 -17.05 3.18
C GLN A 144 -18.74 -18.45 3.51
N ILE A 145 -18.01 -19.52 3.14
CA ILE A 145 -18.40 -20.91 3.43
C ILE A 145 -18.58 -21.12 4.94
N HIS A 146 -17.68 -20.56 5.76
CA HIS A 146 -17.80 -20.66 7.21
C HIS A 146 -19.07 -19.95 7.73
N CYS A 147 -19.37 -18.75 7.24
CA CYS A 147 -20.58 -18.01 7.62
C CYS A 147 -21.84 -18.79 7.21
N ASP A 148 -21.91 -19.25 5.97
CA ASP A 148 -23.05 -20.00 5.43
C ASP A 148 -23.29 -21.26 6.26
N TYR A 149 -22.24 -22.00 6.60
CA TYR A 149 -22.34 -23.18 7.45
C TYR A 149 -22.89 -22.81 8.84
N LEU A 150 -22.35 -21.78 9.49
CA LEU A 150 -22.80 -21.37 10.83
C LEU A 150 -24.26 -20.90 10.86
N GLN A 151 -24.74 -20.27 9.77
CA GLN A 151 -26.13 -19.84 9.63
C GLN A 151 -27.09 -21.01 9.38
N GLN A 152 -26.67 -22.01 8.60
CA GLN A 152 -27.52 -23.14 8.19
C GLN A 152 -27.46 -24.35 9.13
N SER A 153 -26.41 -24.43 9.96
CA SER A 153 -26.17 -25.51 10.91
C SER A 153 -26.91 -25.29 12.24
N ASP A 154 -27.22 -26.39 12.92
CA ASP A 154 -27.74 -26.39 14.30
C ASP A 154 -26.65 -26.22 15.37
N LEU A 155 -25.39 -25.96 14.98
CA LEU A 155 -24.25 -25.83 15.90
C LEU A 155 -24.48 -24.74 16.96
N TYR A 156 -24.85 -23.52 16.55
CA TYR A 156 -25.04 -22.40 17.47
C TYR A 156 -26.23 -22.63 18.40
N GLU A 157 -27.32 -23.20 17.88
CA GLU A 157 -28.48 -23.59 18.68
C GLU A 157 -28.09 -24.62 19.75
N LYS A 158 -27.41 -25.71 19.38
CA LYS A 158 -26.97 -26.75 20.31
C LYS A 158 -25.98 -26.24 21.35
N ILE A 159 -25.01 -25.40 20.95
CA ILE A 159 -24.05 -24.80 21.87
C ILE A 159 -24.78 -23.91 22.88
N ASN A 160 -25.70 -23.07 22.42
CA ASN A 160 -26.50 -22.23 23.31
C ASN A 160 -27.39 -23.06 24.24
N ALA A 161 -28.03 -24.12 23.74
CA ALA A 161 -28.81 -25.03 24.57
C ALA A 161 -27.97 -25.69 25.66
N ILE A 162 -26.73 -26.13 25.36
CA ILE A 162 -25.82 -26.65 26.38
C ILE A 162 -25.42 -25.57 27.39
N ARG A 163 -25.18 -24.33 26.94
CA ARG A 163 -24.81 -23.21 27.80
C ARG A 163 -25.90 -22.84 28.82
N GLN A 164 -27.15 -23.23 28.58
CA GLN A 164 -28.26 -23.05 29.53
C GLN A 164 -28.46 -24.23 30.50
N LYS A 165 -27.74 -25.35 30.32
CA LYS A 165 -27.92 -26.52 31.19
C LYS A 165 -27.37 -26.27 32.60
N PRO A 166 -28.06 -26.71 33.67
CA PRO A 166 -27.62 -26.51 35.05
C PRO A 166 -26.21 -27.04 35.33
N GLU A 167 -25.85 -28.19 34.76
CA GLU A 167 -24.54 -28.83 34.97
C GLU A 167 -23.40 -28.00 34.37
N TYR A 168 -23.65 -27.39 33.20
CA TYR A 168 -22.69 -26.50 32.56
C TYR A 168 -22.52 -25.20 33.35
N LEU A 169 -23.62 -24.58 33.78
CA LEU A 169 -23.59 -23.34 34.56
C LEU A 169 -22.85 -23.54 35.89
N ALA A 170 -23.09 -24.67 36.57
CA ALA A 170 -22.36 -25.04 37.78
C ALA A 170 -20.85 -25.16 37.52
N PHE A 171 -20.46 -25.85 36.45
CA PHE A 171 -19.06 -25.98 36.05
C PHE A 171 -18.41 -24.61 35.77
N VAL A 172 -19.08 -23.71 35.05
CA VAL A 172 -18.54 -22.38 34.73
C VAL A 172 -18.39 -21.53 36.00
N ALA A 173 -19.33 -21.62 36.94
CA ALA A 173 -19.23 -20.93 38.22
C ALA A 173 -18.03 -21.42 39.04
N ASP A 174 -17.86 -22.75 39.14
CA ASP A 174 -16.71 -23.34 39.81
C ASP A 174 -15.39 -22.97 39.13
N ALA A 175 -15.34 -22.98 37.80
CA ALA A 175 -14.13 -22.67 37.05
C ALA A 175 -13.67 -21.21 37.15
N LYS A 176 -14.49 -20.31 37.70
CA LYS A 176 -14.10 -18.93 38.03
C LYS A 176 -13.41 -18.81 39.37
N VAL A 177 -13.61 -19.76 40.28
CA VAL A 177 -13.18 -19.67 41.69
C VAL A 177 -12.15 -20.73 42.05
N LEU A 178 -12.32 -21.95 41.54
CA LEU A 178 -11.46 -23.09 41.83
C LEU A 178 -10.17 -23.06 40.99
N SER A 179 -9.07 -23.50 41.60
CA SER A 179 -7.83 -23.74 40.88
C SER A 179 -7.94 -24.93 39.92
N GLY A 180 -7.00 -25.03 38.97
CA GLY A 180 -6.96 -26.13 38.02
C GLY A 180 -6.78 -27.52 38.66
N LYS A 181 -6.26 -27.61 39.90
CA LYS A 181 -6.18 -28.87 40.67
C LYS A 181 -7.53 -29.21 41.28
N GLU A 182 -8.16 -28.26 41.95
CA GLU A 182 -9.47 -28.45 42.59
C GLU A 182 -10.57 -28.77 41.56
N LEU A 183 -10.50 -28.18 40.36
CA LEU A 183 -11.40 -28.57 39.26
C LEU A 183 -11.23 -30.03 38.83
N LYS A 184 -10.00 -30.55 38.78
CA LYS A 184 -9.70 -31.95 38.43
C LYS A 184 -10.15 -32.93 39.51
N ASP A 185 -10.11 -32.49 40.77
CA ASP A 185 -10.60 -33.28 41.90
C ASP A 185 -12.14 -33.31 41.92
N LYS A 186 -12.81 -32.21 41.52
CA LYS A 186 -14.28 -32.08 41.51
C LYS A 186 -14.96 -32.66 40.26
N TYR A 187 -14.33 -32.56 39.09
CA TYR A 187 -14.94 -32.94 37.80
C TYR A 187 -14.11 -33.97 37.04
N PRO A 188 -14.74 -34.97 36.40
CA PRO A 188 -14.05 -35.86 35.48
C PRO A 188 -13.40 -35.12 34.31
N THR A 189 -12.24 -35.61 33.85
CA THR A 189 -11.46 -34.98 32.76
C THR A 189 -12.27 -34.71 31.49
N HIS A 190 -13.20 -35.60 31.13
CA HIS A 190 -14.03 -35.43 29.93
C HIS A 190 -15.04 -34.27 30.06
N ILE A 191 -15.54 -34.00 31.27
CA ILE A 191 -16.42 -32.86 31.56
C ILE A 191 -15.63 -31.56 31.49
N ILE A 192 -14.45 -31.52 32.12
CA ILE A 192 -13.55 -30.36 32.08
C ILE A 192 -13.25 -29.99 30.62
N ARG A 193 -12.79 -30.97 29.82
CA ARG A 193 -12.52 -30.78 28.40
C ARG A 193 -13.73 -30.24 27.64
N GLN A 194 -14.89 -30.86 27.82
CA GLN A 194 -16.10 -30.51 27.06
C GLN A 194 -16.59 -29.10 27.40
N TYR A 195 -16.76 -28.80 28.70
CA TYR A 195 -17.35 -27.54 29.14
C TYR A 195 -16.39 -26.36 29.05
N GLN A 196 -15.08 -26.56 29.21
CA GLN A 196 -14.10 -25.52 28.89
C GLN A 196 -14.14 -25.18 27.40
N SER A 197 -14.13 -26.19 26.51
CA SER A 197 -14.23 -25.96 25.06
C SER A 197 -15.49 -25.19 24.68
N ILE A 198 -16.66 -25.58 25.22
CA ILE A 198 -17.93 -24.88 24.96
C ILE A 198 -17.93 -23.45 25.52
N ARG A 199 -17.32 -23.21 26.69
CA ARG A 199 -17.19 -21.86 27.27
C ARG A 199 -16.31 -20.97 26.40
N ASP A 200 -15.18 -21.50 25.97
CA ASP A 200 -14.14 -20.73 25.28
C ASP A 200 -14.40 -20.61 23.77
N MET A 201 -15.39 -21.33 23.24
CA MET A 201 -15.85 -21.19 21.86
C MET A 201 -16.33 -19.75 21.57
N LYS A 202 -15.66 -19.09 20.63
CA LYS A 202 -16.05 -17.78 20.12
C LYS A 202 -17.30 -17.92 19.26
N LEU A 203 -18.40 -17.34 19.73
CA LEU A 203 -19.59 -17.12 18.91
C LEU A 203 -19.43 -15.80 18.15
N LEU A 204 -19.82 -15.81 16.89
CA LEU A 204 -19.83 -14.64 16.03
C LEU A 204 -21.23 -14.03 15.99
N ASP A 205 -21.30 -12.71 15.88
CA ASP A 205 -22.50 -12.02 15.43
C ASP A 205 -22.64 -12.28 13.93
N LEU A 206 -23.47 -13.25 13.53
CA LEU A 206 -23.54 -13.73 12.16
C LEU A 206 -23.98 -12.64 11.17
N PRO A 207 -25.04 -11.84 11.42
CA PRO A 207 -25.38 -10.70 10.57
C PRO A 207 -24.22 -9.70 10.38
N HIS A 208 -23.50 -9.38 11.45
CA HIS A 208 -22.37 -8.45 11.38
C HIS A 208 -21.17 -9.05 10.64
N TYR A 209 -20.87 -10.32 10.88
CA TYR A 209 -19.81 -11.06 10.20
C TYR A 209 -20.09 -11.19 8.69
N GLU A 210 -21.32 -11.50 8.30
CA GLU A 210 -21.76 -11.53 6.89
C GLU A 210 -21.60 -10.15 6.23
N LYS A 211 -22.00 -9.07 6.92
CA LYS A 211 -21.82 -7.70 6.44
C LYS A 211 -20.35 -7.38 6.17
N ASN A 212 -19.43 -7.78 7.05
CA ASN A 212 -18.01 -7.52 6.85
C ASN A 212 -17.40 -8.38 5.73
N ILE A 213 -17.86 -9.63 5.55
CA ILE A 213 -17.50 -10.46 4.40
C ILE A 213 -17.93 -9.78 3.09
N ALA A 214 -19.16 -9.25 3.06
CA ALA A 214 -19.68 -8.52 1.90
C ALA A 214 -18.87 -7.25 1.61
N LEU A 215 -18.42 -6.53 2.64
CA LEU A 215 -17.49 -5.40 2.48
C LEU A 215 -16.18 -5.83 1.83
N PHE A 216 -15.54 -6.89 2.34
CA PHE A 216 -14.31 -7.43 1.77
C PHE A 216 -14.52 -7.82 0.29
N LYS A 217 -15.63 -8.49 -0.02
CA LYS A 217 -15.98 -8.87 -1.39
C LYS A 217 -16.17 -7.67 -2.30
N ARG A 218 -16.89 -6.62 -1.85
CA ARG A 218 -17.08 -5.37 -2.60
C ARG A 218 -15.73 -4.76 -2.97
N GLN A 219 -14.83 -4.62 -2.00
CA GLN A 219 -13.50 -4.05 -2.21
C GLN A 219 -12.66 -4.89 -3.18
N LEU A 220 -12.75 -6.22 -3.08
CA LEU A 220 -12.09 -7.14 -3.99
C LEU A 220 -12.62 -7.00 -5.42
N ASP A 221 -13.93 -6.79 -5.60
CA ASP A 221 -14.56 -6.63 -6.91
C ASP A 221 -14.24 -5.29 -7.56
N ILE A 222 -14.08 -4.23 -6.77
CA ILE A 222 -13.67 -2.91 -7.26
C ILE A 222 -12.24 -2.98 -7.81
N PHE A 223 -11.29 -3.49 -7.02
CA PHE A 223 -9.86 -3.40 -7.35
C PHE A 223 -9.30 -4.62 -8.08
N GLY A 224 -9.90 -5.79 -7.90
CA GLY A 224 -9.41 -7.07 -8.44
C GLY A 224 -9.95 -7.42 -9.83
N LYS A 225 -10.79 -6.56 -10.43
CA LYS A 225 -11.43 -6.84 -11.71
C LYS A 225 -10.44 -6.77 -12.87
N ASP A 226 -10.55 -7.76 -13.77
CA ASP A 226 -9.85 -7.76 -15.05
C ASP A 226 -10.40 -6.66 -15.97
N ALA A 227 -9.49 -5.84 -16.50
CA ALA A 227 -9.78 -4.79 -17.46
C ALA A 227 -8.57 -4.58 -18.38
N THR A 228 -8.80 -3.85 -19.48
CA THR A 228 -7.71 -3.41 -20.37
C THR A 228 -6.72 -2.55 -19.61
N VAL A 229 -5.43 -2.72 -19.91
CA VAL A 229 -4.35 -1.95 -19.29
C VAL A 229 -4.50 -0.45 -19.59
N TYR A 230 -4.34 0.37 -18.56
CA TYR A 230 -4.23 1.82 -18.68
C TYR A 230 -3.28 2.37 -17.62
N PHE A 231 -2.92 3.65 -17.74
CA PHE A 231 -1.94 4.30 -16.86
C PHE A 231 -2.56 5.48 -16.11
N LYS A 232 -2.15 5.65 -14.86
CA LYS A 232 -2.39 6.85 -14.06
C LYS A 232 -1.04 7.47 -13.65
N PRO A 233 -0.42 8.27 -14.53
CA PRO A 233 0.84 8.96 -14.25
C PRO A 233 0.68 9.93 -13.08
N PHE A 234 1.69 10.08 -12.24
CA PHE A 234 1.58 10.95 -11.06
C PHE A 234 2.79 11.82 -10.73
N ASN A 235 3.94 11.60 -11.35
CA ASN A 235 5.11 12.48 -11.21
C ASN A 235 6.08 12.31 -12.39
N ILE A 236 6.66 13.40 -12.90
CA ILE A 236 7.80 13.34 -13.82
C ILE A 236 9.07 13.41 -12.97
N LEU A 237 9.96 12.42 -13.12
CA LEU A 237 11.24 12.41 -12.41
C LEU A 237 12.30 13.24 -13.13
N LYS A 238 12.43 13.01 -14.44
CA LYS A 238 13.56 13.49 -15.24
C LYS A 238 13.19 13.57 -16.71
N GLU A 239 13.70 14.59 -17.40
CA GLU A 239 13.64 14.74 -18.85
C GLU A 239 15.07 14.66 -19.41
N ILE A 240 15.28 13.91 -20.49
CA ILE A 240 16.56 13.75 -21.19
C ILE A 240 16.42 14.38 -22.58
N TYR A 241 17.30 15.32 -22.91
CA TYR A 241 17.25 16.10 -24.13
C TYR A 241 18.12 15.52 -25.25
N ASP A 242 17.82 15.93 -26.49
CA ASP A 242 18.46 15.43 -27.71
C ASP A 242 19.96 15.80 -27.76
N ASP A 243 20.39 16.84 -27.05
CA ASP A 243 21.79 17.26 -26.91
C ASP A 243 22.56 16.52 -25.79
N GLY A 244 21.90 15.60 -25.08
CA GLY A 244 22.45 14.84 -23.97
C GLY A 244 22.38 15.56 -22.61
N THR A 245 21.90 16.80 -22.55
CA THR A 245 21.60 17.46 -21.27
C THR A 245 20.33 16.89 -20.65
N GLU A 246 20.20 17.03 -19.34
CA GLU A 246 19.10 16.42 -18.58
C GLU A 246 18.54 17.40 -17.55
N TYR A 247 17.24 17.29 -17.31
CA TYR A 247 16.52 18.11 -16.34
C TYR A 247 15.88 17.24 -15.26
N PHE A 248 16.34 17.39 -14.02
CA PHE A 248 15.72 16.79 -12.85
C PHE A 248 14.54 17.64 -12.40
N VAL A 249 13.32 17.15 -12.62
CA VAL A 249 12.08 17.94 -12.49
C VAL A 249 11.80 18.34 -11.04
N ASN A 250 11.98 17.41 -10.09
CA ASN A 250 11.84 17.63 -8.64
C ASN A 250 10.55 18.35 -8.18
N ASP A 251 9.44 18.08 -8.85
CA ASP A 251 8.20 18.84 -8.73
C ASP A 251 6.97 17.93 -8.78
N ASN A 252 6.26 17.77 -7.65
CA ASN A 252 5.04 16.95 -7.62
C ASN A 252 3.84 17.63 -8.31
N LEU A 253 3.84 18.95 -8.57
CA LEU A 253 2.85 19.61 -9.44
C LEU A 253 3.05 19.25 -10.91
N SER A 254 4.14 18.56 -11.28
CA SER A 254 4.23 17.91 -12.59
C SER A 254 3.05 16.98 -12.87
N PHE A 255 2.35 16.51 -11.82
CA PHE A 255 1.07 15.81 -11.91
C PHE A 255 0.06 16.48 -12.85
N ALA A 256 -0.16 17.79 -12.73
CA ALA A 256 -1.14 18.52 -13.54
C ALA A 256 -0.80 18.54 -15.05
N ARG A 257 0.48 18.30 -15.40
CA ARG A 257 0.93 18.20 -16.80
C ARG A 257 0.60 16.84 -17.41
N ILE A 258 0.47 15.79 -16.60
CA ILE A 258 0.42 14.38 -17.05
C ILE A 258 -0.86 13.66 -16.67
N ASN A 259 -1.65 14.21 -15.76
CA ASN A 259 -2.88 13.61 -15.26
C ASN A 259 -3.96 14.70 -15.11
N SER A 260 -5.20 14.34 -15.43
CA SER A 260 -6.36 15.22 -15.39
C SER A 260 -7.27 14.97 -14.18
N ASP A 261 -6.96 13.97 -13.36
CA ASP A 261 -7.71 13.72 -12.14
C ASP A 261 -7.53 14.89 -11.15
N GLU A 262 -8.56 15.12 -10.35
CA GLU A 262 -8.49 16.10 -9.28
C GLU A 262 -7.43 15.74 -8.23
N PHE A 263 -6.80 16.78 -7.67
CA PHE A 263 -5.86 16.69 -6.56
C PHE A 263 -5.91 18.01 -5.79
N LEU A 264 -5.42 18.00 -4.55
CA LEU A 264 -5.33 19.21 -3.74
C LEU A 264 -3.89 19.76 -3.73
N HIS A 265 -3.77 21.08 -3.70
CA HIS A 265 -2.51 21.80 -3.50
C HIS A 265 -2.74 22.88 -2.44
N TYR A 266 -2.00 22.79 -1.33
CA TYR A 266 -2.15 23.69 -0.19
C TYR A 266 -0.80 24.26 0.23
N THR A 267 -0.84 25.51 0.69
CA THR A 267 0.24 26.16 1.44
C THR A 267 -0.29 26.54 2.82
N PHE A 268 0.50 26.28 3.87
CA PHE A 268 0.20 26.64 5.25
C PHE A 268 1.15 27.73 5.77
N THR A 269 0.62 28.81 6.33
CA THR A 269 1.48 29.89 6.86
C THR A 269 1.94 29.60 8.29
N ASP A 270 1.00 29.21 9.14
CA ASP A 270 1.17 28.99 10.57
C ASP A 270 0.16 27.95 11.06
N THR A 271 0.17 27.68 12.38
CA THR A 271 -0.70 26.67 12.97
C THR A 271 -2.17 27.04 12.86
N ALA A 272 -2.55 28.30 13.00
CA ALA A 272 -3.96 28.69 12.90
C ALA A 272 -4.50 28.48 11.47
N ASP A 273 -3.70 28.81 10.46
CA ASP A 273 -4.03 28.57 9.05
C ASP A 273 -4.11 27.07 8.72
N PHE A 274 -3.19 26.25 9.26
CA PHE A 274 -3.25 24.79 9.15
C PHE A 274 -4.53 24.20 9.73
N GLU A 275 -4.87 24.55 10.98
CA GLU A 275 -6.08 24.06 11.65
C GLU A 275 -7.36 24.54 10.94
N ALA A 276 -7.36 25.74 10.36
CA ALA A 276 -8.50 26.29 9.63
C ALA A 276 -8.76 25.57 8.30
N LYS A 277 -7.70 25.13 7.59
CA LYS A 277 -7.79 24.45 6.29
C LYS A 277 -8.04 22.94 6.40
N TYR A 278 -7.64 22.32 7.52
CA TYR A 278 -7.77 20.87 7.69
C TYR A 278 -9.19 20.31 7.47
N PRO A 279 -10.28 20.94 7.97
CA PRO A 279 -11.64 20.44 7.75
C PRO A 279 -12.04 20.34 6.28
N GLU A 280 -11.62 21.28 5.44
CA GLU A 280 -11.88 21.26 4.00
C GLU A 280 -11.13 20.09 3.33
N ILE A 281 -9.85 19.92 3.68
CA ILE A 281 -9.03 18.82 3.20
C ILE A 281 -9.64 17.46 3.59
N ARG A 282 -10.05 17.32 4.87
CA ARG A 282 -10.72 16.13 5.39
C ARG A 282 -11.98 15.81 4.61
N ALA A 283 -12.83 16.81 4.35
CA ALA A 283 -14.07 16.64 3.60
C ALA A 283 -13.83 16.15 2.16
N TRP A 284 -12.81 16.68 1.47
CA TRP A 284 -12.45 16.18 0.14
C TRP A 284 -11.96 14.73 0.19
N VAL A 285 -11.12 14.37 1.18
CA VAL A 285 -10.67 12.98 1.35
C VAL A 285 -11.83 12.03 1.69
N ASP A 286 -12.80 12.47 2.51
CA ASP A 286 -14.03 11.72 2.77
C ASP A 286 -14.84 11.46 1.51
N GLN A 287 -14.97 12.46 0.64
CA GLN A 287 -15.65 12.30 -0.65
C GLN A 287 -14.92 11.29 -1.55
N MET A 288 -13.58 11.31 -1.56
CA MET A 288 -12.80 10.33 -2.33
C MET A 288 -12.99 8.91 -1.78
N ASN A 289 -13.00 8.76 -0.46
CA ASN A 289 -13.23 7.47 0.19
C ASN A 289 -14.63 6.90 -0.10
N ALA A 290 -15.63 7.77 -0.31
CA ALA A 290 -16.98 7.36 -0.70
C ALA A 290 -17.09 6.90 -2.17
N ASN A 291 -16.13 7.26 -3.03
CA ASN A 291 -16.11 6.96 -4.45
C ASN A 291 -15.32 5.68 -4.80
N ASP A 292 -15.22 4.73 -3.87
CA ASP A 292 -14.52 3.45 -4.03
C ASP A 292 -13.02 3.58 -4.44
N GLU A 293 -12.37 4.68 -4.02
CA GLU A 293 -10.93 4.86 -4.16
C GLU A 293 -10.16 4.13 -3.04
N GLY A 294 -8.88 3.81 -3.25
CA GLY A 294 -8.05 3.15 -2.23
C GLY A 294 -7.57 4.07 -1.08
N GLY A 295 -7.88 5.36 -1.17
CA GLY A 295 -7.46 6.43 -0.25
C GLY A 295 -6.64 7.49 -0.97
N VAL A 296 -5.75 8.16 -0.22
CA VAL A 296 -4.95 9.30 -0.70
C VAL A 296 -3.48 9.19 -0.36
N VAL A 297 -2.67 10.02 -1.00
CA VAL A 297 -1.23 10.16 -0.76
C VAL A 297 -0.91 11.63 -0.51
N ILE A 298 -0.29 11.92 0.63
CA ILE A 298 0.21 13.25 1.02
C ILE A 298 1.66 13.37 0.56
N LYS A 299 1.99 14.39 -0.21
CA LYS A 299 3.34 14.62 -0.75
C LYS A 299 3.78 16.06 -0.49
N PRO A 300 5.08 16.33 -0.27
CA PRO A 300 5.60 17.69 -0.35
C PRO A 300 5.51 18.21 -1.80
N ARG A 301 5.39 19.53 -1.98
CA ARG A 301 5.43 20.17 -3.30
C ARG A 301 6.70 19.88 -4.08
N LYS A 302 7.84 20.10 -3.44
CA LYS A 302 9.15 19.73 -3.96
C LYS A 302 9.32 18.24 -3.76
N ALA A 303 9.49 17.48 -4.83
CA ALA A 303 9.40 16.02 -4.77
C ALA A 303 10.47 15.39 -3.87
N PHE A 304 11.66 16.01 -3.81
CA PHE A 304 12.76 15.63 -2.96
C PHE A 304 13.24 16.76 -2.07
N ILE A 305 13.26 16.46 -0.77
CA ILE A 305 13.83 17.28 0.28
C ILE A 305 14.66 16.32 1.15
N GLN A 306 15.91 16.68 1.43
CA GLN A 306 16.82 15.82 2.19
C GLN A 306 16.23 15.48 3.57
N GLY A 307 16.17 14.19 3.91
CA GLY A 307 15.65 13.72 5.20
C GLY A 307 14.13 13.68 5.33
N ILE A 308 13.40 14.02 4.26
CA ILE A 308 11.93 14.03 4.21
C ILE A 308 11.46 12.84 3.36
N PRO A 309 10.41 12.10 3.77
CA PRO A 309 9.88 11.00 2.98
C PRO A 309 9.26 11.52 1.68
N PRO A 310 9.21 10.69 0.63
CA PRO A 310 8.55 11.04 -0.63
C PRO A 310 7.07 11.31 -0.44
N ALA A 311 6.44 10.58 0.48
CA ALA A 311 5.01 10.69 0.76
C ALA A 311 4.59 9.96 2.03
N PHE A 312 3.36 10.24 2.47
CA PHE A 312 2.57 9.36 3.32
C PHE A 312 1.36 8.83 2.58
N LYS A 313 1.07 7.52 2.69
CA LYS A 313 -0.23 6.96 2.27
C LYS A 313 -1.24 7.04 3.42
N VAL A 314 -2.49 7.35 3.08
CA VAL A 314 -3.64 7.35 3.98
C VAL A 314 -4.75 6.58 3.30
N ARG A 315 -4.85 5.30 3.63
CA ARG A 315 -5.84 4.38 3.09
C ARG A 315 -7.13 4.44 3.91
N ASN A 316 -8.27 4.35 3.24
CA ASN A 316 -9.55 4.27 3.95
C ASN A 316 -9.77 2.89 4.58
N ASN A 317 -10.63 2.86 5.59
CA ASN A 317 -10.89 1.65 6.36
C ASN A 317 -11.56 0.55 5.53
N ASP A 318 -12.38 0.90 4.53
CA ASP A 318 -12.98 -0.07 3.62
C ASP A 318 -11.89 -0.84 2.87
N TYR A 319 -10.94 -0.13 2.24
CA TYR A 319 -9.80 -0.75 1.58
C TYR A 319 -8.90 -1.53 2.54
N LEU A 320 -8.66 -1.00 3.76
CA LEU A 320 -7.84 -1.69 4.77
C LEU A 320 -8.43 -3.03 5.20
N THR A 321 -9.73 -3.29 5.00
CA THR A 321 -10.34 -4.61 5.17
C THR A 321 -9.65 -5.68 4.30
N LEU A 322 -9.23 -5.33 3.08
CA LEU A 322 -8.48 -6.24 2.22
C LEU A 322 -7.11 -6.61 2.81
N ILE A 323 -6.54 -5.71 3.61
CA ILE A 323 -5.18 -5.85 4.16
C ILE A 323 -5.18 -6.54 5.52
N TYR A 324 -6.20 -6.27 6.35
CA TYR A 324 -6.27 -6.72 7.73
C TYR A 324 -7.29 -7.84 7.98
N GLY A 325 -8.23 -8.05 7.06
CA GLY A 325 -9.27 -9.07 7.15
C GLY A 325 -10.65 -8.52 7.50
N VAL A 326 -11.66 -9.40 7.46
CA VAL A 326 -13.08 -9.07 7.70
C VAL A 326 -13.37 -8.62 9.14
N ASP A 327 -12.47 -8.83 10.09
CA ASP A 327 -12.60 -8.38 11.48
C ASP A 327 -11.82 -7.07 11.76
N PHE A 328 -11.28 -6.43 10.71
CA PHE A 328 -10.44 -5.24 10.87
C PHE A 328 -11.14 -4.11 11.60
N GLN A 329 -12.38 -3.79 11.21
CA GLN A 329 -13.16 -2.71 11.81
C GLN A 329 -13.43 -2.98 13.29
N ASP A 330 -13.71 -4.24 13.64
CA ASP A 330 -14.02 -4.65 15.02
C ASP A 330 -12.79 -4.65 15.92
N ARG A 331 -11.60 -4.77 15.32
CA ARG A 331 -10.32 -4.85 16.00
C ARG A 331 -9.47 -3.61 15.80
N LEU A 332 -10.08 -2.50 15.38
CA LEU A 332 -9.37 -1.29 15.00
C LEU A 332 -8.44 -0.80 16.12
N GLU A 333 -8.91 -0.72 17.36
CA GLU A 333 -8.10 -0.30 18.52
C GLU A 333 -6.89 -1.22 18.73
N GLU A 334 -7.07 -2.53 18.61
CA GLU A 334 -5.99 -3.52 18.71
C GLU A 334 -4.96 -3.33 17.59
N GLN A 335 -5.42 -3.10 16.36
CA GLN A 335 -4.54 -2.90 15.21
C GLN A 335 -3.81 -1.55 15.30
N ILE A 336 -4.46 -0.49 15.78
CA ILE A 336 -3.85 0.80 16.08
C ILE A 336 -2.76 0.62 17.14
N ALA A 337 -3.01 -0.13 18.21
CA ALA A 337 -2.01 -0.37 19.26
C ALA A 337 -0.76 -1.07 18.68
N LYS A 338 -0.96 -2.09 17.83
CA LYS A 338 0.12 -2.85 17.18
C LYS A 338 0.89 -2.07 16.12
N ARG A 339 0.28 -1.05 15.52
CA ARG A 339 0.84 -0.28 14.41
C ARG A 339 2.13 0.47 14.80
N ASN A 340 3.22 0.23 14.08
CA ASN A 340 4.47 0.99 14.21
C ASN A 340 5.11 1.27 12.84
N ILE A 341 5.16 2.54 12.45
CA ILE A 341 5.68 2.95 11.13
C ILE A 341 7.14 3.39 11.14
N LYS A 342 7.81 3.48 12.30
CA LYS A 342 9.13 4.14 12.40
C LYS A 342 10.19 3.53 11.48
N GLY A 343 10.23 2.19 11.41
CA GLY A 343 11.13 1.48 10.50
C GLY A 343 10.78 1.73 9.03
N LYS A 344 9.49 1.65 8.68
CA LYS A 344 9.00 1.85 7.31
C LYS A 344 9.25 3.27 6.82
N LEU A 345 9.03 4.26 7.68
CA LEU A 345 9.33 5.67 7.41
C LEU A 345 10.83 5.90 7.20
N LYS A 346 11.69 5.27 8.01
CA LYS A 346 13.15 5.36 7.82
C LYS A 346 13.58 4.78 6.48
N CYS A 347 13.08 3.60 6.10
CA CYS A 347 13.32 3.02 4.77
C CYS A 347 12.80 3.95 3.67
N SER A 348 11.57 4.47 3.81
CA SER A 348 10.96 5.39 2.84
C SER A 348 11.80 6.63 2.56
N ILE A 349 12.39 7.24 3.60
CA ILE A 349 13.30 8.38 3.47
C ILE A 349 14.60 7.97 2.76
N ASN A 350 15.21 6.86 3.18
CA ASN A 350 16.49 6.40 2.65
C ASN A 350 16.38 5.94 1.19
N ASP A 351 15.34 5.17 0.86
CA ASP A 351 15.09 4.69 -0.49
C ASP A 351 14.90 5.87 -1.44
N TRP A 352 14.20 6.92 -0.99
CA TRP A 352 14.00 8.12 -1.80
C TRP A 352 15.29 8.91 -2.00
N ALA A 353 16.11 9.02 -0.96
CA ALA A 353 17.44 9.62 -1.07
C ALA A 353 18.36 8.85 -2.04
N ILE A 354 18.33 7.51 -2.02
CA ILE A 354 19.08 6.69 -2.99
C ILE A 354 18.50 6.90 -4.40
N ASN A 355 17.18 6.92 -4.56
CA ASN A 355 16.56 7.14 -5.86
C ASN A 355 16.96 8.48 -6.50
N VAL A 356 17.10 9.54 -5.72
CA VAL A 356 17.61 10.82 -6.25
C VAL A 356 19.06 10.72 -6.71
N LYS A 357 19.92 10.00 -5.98
CA LYS A 357 21.30 9.76 -6.44
C LYS A 357 21.34 8.92 -7.72
N LEU A 358 20.46 7.93 -7.84
CA LEU A 358 20.30 7.16 -9.08
C LEU A 358 19.91 8.08 -10.24
N LEU A 359 18.90 8.94 -10.05
CA LEU A 359 18.43 9.89 -11.06
C LEU A 359 19.47 10.95 -11.46
N GLN A 360 20.36 11.32 -10.53
CA GLN A 360 21.48 12.23 -10.78
C GLN A 360 22.55 11.61 -11.68
N THR A 361 22.61 10.28 -11.79
CA THR A 361 23.49 9.64 -12.77
C THR A 361 22.97 9.92 -14.18
N PRO A 362 23.78 10.50 -15.08
CA PRO A 362 23.39 10.74 -16.46
C PRO A 362 22.97 9.45 -17.17
N TYR A 363 21.91 9.50 -17.96
CA TYR A 363 21.32 8.33 -18.61
C TYR A 363 22.30 7.64 -19.58
N ASN A 364 23.14 8.44 -20.25
CA ASN A 364 24.21 7.94 -21.11
C ASN A 364 25.32 7.20 -20.33
N GLU A 365 25.56 7.57 -19.07
CA GLU A 365 26.57 6.98 -18.17
C GLU A 365 26.10 5.71 -17.44
N ILE A 366 24.85 5.27 -17.65
CA ILE A 366 24.37 4.00 -17.09
C ILE A 366 24.97 2.84 -17.88
N HIS A 367 25.98 2.17 -17.34
CA HIS A 367 26.60 1.00 -17.97
C HIS A 367 27.28 0.10 -16.92
N GLU A 368 27.68 -1.11 -17.32
CA GLU A 368 28.23 -2.11 -16.39
C GLU A 368 29.54 -1.68 -15.71
N GLU A 369 30.33 -0.81 -16.32
CA GLU A 369 31.56 -0.29 -15.70
C GLU A 369 31.35 0.96 -14.82
N ASN A 370 30.10 1.42 -14.64
CA ASN A 370 29.82 2.53 -13.74
C ASN A 370 29.66 1.98 -12.31
N TYR A 371 30.78 1.84 -11.60
CA TYR A 371 30.81 1.25 -10.25
C TYR A 371 30.11 2.11 -9.19
N GLU A 372 30.10 3.43 -9.34
CA GLU A 372 29.33 4.32 -8.47
C GLU A 372 27.83 4.02 -8.60
N PHE A 373 27.34 3.94 -9.83
CA PHE A 373 25.96 3.56 -10.09
C PHE A 373 25.63 2.16 -9.57
N LYS A 374 26.51 1.18 -9.78
CA LYS A 374 26.33 -0.18 -9.24
C LYS A 374 26.24 -0.21 -7.72
N ASN A 375 27.03 0.61 -7.02
CA ASN A 375 26.96 0.73 -5.57
C ASN A 375 25.63 1.31 -5.12
N LEU A 376 25.09 2.33 -5.82
CA LEU A 376 23.75 2.87 -5.51
C LEU A 376 22.65 1.82 -5.70
N VAL A 377 22.73 1.00 -6.76
CA VAL A 377 21.78 -0.09 -6.99
C VAL A 377 21.92 -1.17 -5.90
N LEU A 378 23.14 -1.52 -5.51
CA LEU A 378 23.39 -2.45 -4.40
C LEU A 378 22.82 -1.92 -3.09
N ASP A 379 23.09 -0.66 -2.74
CA ASP A 379 22.56 -0.01 -1.55
C ASP A 379 21.03 -0.07 -1.52
N ARG A 380 20.38 0.13 -2.67
CA ARG A 380 18.92 0.03 -2.78
C ARG A 380 18.43 -1.41 -2.63
N ILE A 381 19.12 -2.40 -3.18
CA ILE A 381 18.80 -3.84 -3.01
C ILE A 381 18.93 -4.25 -1.54
N LEU A 382 19.98 -3.82 -0.86
CA LEU A 382 20.14 -4.06 0.58
C LEU A 382 19.03 -3.37 1.40
N GLY A 383 18.62 -2.17 0.97
CA GLY A 383 17.45 -1.48 1.52
C GLY A 383 16.15 -2.27 1.35
N GLU A 384 15.96 -2.91 0.19
CA GLU A 384 14.82 -3.78 -0.15
C GLU A 384 14.73 -4.97 0.83
N GLU A 385 15.86 -5.64 1.09
CA GLU A 385 15.93 -6.76 2.05
C GLU A 385 15.46 -6.34 3.45
N VAL A 386 15.91 -5.17 3.91
CA VAL A 386 15.56 -4.64 5.24
C VAL A 386 14.09 -4.26 5.32
N GLU A 387 13.56 -3.55 4.31
CA GLU A 387 12.16 -3.13 4.34
C GLU A 387 11.16 -4.30 4.22
N ASN A 388 11.58 -5.42 3.61
CA ASN A 388 10.76 -6.62 3.45
C ASN A 388 10.59 -7.41 4.75
N GLN A 389 11.41 -7.14 5.79
CA GLN A 389 11.24 -7.71 7.13
C GLN A 389 10.28 -6.92 8.02
N LEU A 390 9.80 -5.77 7.54
CA LEU A 390 8.84 -4.94 8.27
C LEU A 390 7.43 -5.52 8.12
N ASP A 391 6.46 -4.97 8.87
CA ASP A 391 5.06 -5.33 8.71
C ASP A 391 4.63 -5.12 7.25
N SER A 392 4.30 -6.22 6.56
CA SER A 392 3.95 -6.27 5.14
C SER A 392 2.67 -5.51 4.81
N ARG A 393 1.88 -5.14 5.83
CA ARG A 393 0.64 -4.37 5.70
C ARG A 393 0.89 -2.86 5.59
N LEU A 394 2.14 -2.38 5.74
CA LEU A 394 2.50 -0.96 5.72
C LEU A 394 2.67 -0.35 4.33
#